data_AF-A0A067K434-F1
#
_entry.id   AF-A0A067K434-F1
#
_cell.length_a   1.000
_cell.length_b   1.000
_cell.length_c   1.000
_cell.angle_alpha   90.00
_cell.angle_beta   90.00
_cell.angle_gamma   90.00
#
_symmetry.space_group_name_H-M   'P 1'
#
loop_
_entity.id
_entity.type
_entity.pdbx_description
1 polymer ?
#
loop_
_entity_poly.entity_id
_entity_poly.type
_entity_poly.pdbx_seq_one_letter_code
_entity_poly.pdbx_strand_id
1 'polypeptide(L)'
;MATLADSFLADLDELSDNDADLVEEDDVDAGNMEEDVDGDMADIEALNYDDLDSVSKLQKTQRYNDIMQKVEDALEKGSDISNQGMVLEDDPEYQLIVECNALSVDIENEIIIIHNFIRDKYRLKFPELESLVHHPIDYARVVKKIGNEMDLTLVDLEGLLPSAIIMVVSVTASTTSGKPLPEEVLQKTIDACDRALALDSAKKKVLDFVESRMGYIAPNLSAIVGSAVAAKLMGTAGGLSALAKMPACNVQLLGAKKKNLAGFSTATSQFRVGYIEQTEVFQTTPPALRMRACRLLAAKSTLAARVDSTRGDPSGRTGRALREEIHKKIEKWQEPPPAKQPKPLPVPDSEPKKKRGGRRLRKMKERYAVTDMRKLANRMQFGVPEESSLGDGLGEGYGMLGQAGSGKLRVSIGQSKLAAKVAKKFKEKNYGSSGATSGLTSSLAFTPVQGIELTNPQAHAHQLGSGTQSTYFSETGTFSKIKRT
;
A
#
# COMPACT_ATOMS: atom_id res chain seq x y z
N MET A 1 -13.99 52.25 -3.19
CA MET A 1 -14.60 50.95 -2.86
C MET A 1 -14.16 49.98 -3.93
N ALA A 2 -13.26 49.05 -3.62
CA ALA A 2 -12.94 47.95 -4.54
C ALA A 2 -14.03 46.90 -4.37
N THR A 3 -14.56 46.39 -5.48
CA THR A 3 -15.66 45.41 -5.45
C THR A 3 -15.11 44.01 -5.18
N LEU A 4 -15.96 43.09 -4.71
CA LEU A 4 -15.57 41.70 -4.41
C LEU A 4 -14.89 41.00 -5.60
N ALA A 5 -15.25 41.37 -6.83
CA ALA A 5 -14.63 40.89 -8.06
C ALA A 5 -13.16 41.30 -8.20
N ASP A 6 -12.80 42.54 -7.82
CA ASP A 6 -11.41 43.03 -7.85
C ASP A 6 -10.52 42.30 -6.83
N SER A 7 -11.09 41.84 -5.71
CA SER A 7 -10.35 41.05 -4.72
C SER A 7 -10.12 39.60 -5.17
N PHE A 8 -11.02 39.07 -6.00
CA PHE A 8 -10.92 37.70 -6.53
C PHE A 8 -9.90 37.62 -7.68
N LEU A 9 -9.87 38.63 -8.56
CA LEU A 9 -8.89 38.73 -9.63
C LEU A 9 -7.47 38.96 -9.10
N ALA A 10 -7.31 39.77 -8.06
CA ALA A 10 -6.00 40.01 -7.44
C ALA A 10 -5.43 38.78 -6.70
N ASP A 11 -6.26 37.81 -6.33
CA ASP A 11 -5.85 36.52 -5.75
C ASP A 11 -5.49 35.48 -6.84
N LEU A 12 -6.00 35.63 -8.07
CA LEU A 12 -5.61 34.82 -9.24
C LEU A 12 -4.26 35.27 -9.82
N ASP A 13 -3.98 36.57 -9.86
CA ASP A 13 -2.67 37.10 -10.30
C ASP A 13 -1.53 36.69 -9.34
N GLU A 14 -1.80 36.51 -8.04
CA GLU A 14 -0.78 36.07 -7.05
C GLU A 14 -0.48 34.54 -7.14
N LEU A 15 -1.21 33.80 -7.98
CA LEU A 15 -0.98 32.37 -8.30
C LEU A 15 -0.20 32.15 -9.61
N SER A 16 -0.27 33.08 -10.57
CA SER A 16 0.41 32.97 -11.87
C SER A 16 1.94 33.14 -11.76
N ASP A 17 2.41 33.96 -10.81
CA ASP A 17 3.84 34.30 -10.63
C ASP A 17 4.70 33.19 -9.99
N ASN A 18 4.16 31.98 -9.79
CA ASN A 18 4.84 30.92 -9.04
C ASN A 18 5.08 29.62 -9.84
N ASP A 19 4.81 29.62 -11.15
CA ASP A 19 5.05 28.49 -12.06
C ASP A 19 6.22 28.76 -13.03
N ALA A 20 7.33 29.28 -12.50
CA ALA A 20 8.61 29.33 -13.20
C ALA A 20 9.70 28.79 -12.29
N ASP A 21 9.86 27.45 -12.30
CA ASP A 21 11.10 26.68 -12.10
C ASP A 21 10.77 25.28 -11.57
N LEU A 22 10.29 24.41 -12.47
CA LEU A 22 10.48 22.97 -12.36
C LEU A 22 10.89 22.47 -13.74
N VAL A 23 12.20 22.23 -13.89
CA VAL A 23 12.76 21.46 -14.99
C VAL A 23 12.38 20.01 -14.70
N GLU A 24 11.38 19.48 -15.41
CA GLU A 24 11.17 18.05 -15.53
C GLU A 24 12.14 17.53 -16.59
N GLU A 25 13.11 16.74 -16.15
CA GLU A 25 13.89 15.87 -17.02
C GLU A 25 12.96 14.79 -17.61
N ASP A 26 13.15 14.52 -18.89
CA ASP A 26 12.39 13.57 -19.69
C ASP A 26 12.34 12.15 -19.06
N ASP A 27 11.17 11.75 -18.53
CA ASP A 27 10.79 10.35 -18.37
C ASP A 27 10.03 9.92 -19.64
N VAL A 28 10.79 9.52 -20.65
CA VAL A 28 10.26 8.79 -21.81
C VAL A 28 10.18 7.31 -21.43
N ASP A 29 9.00 6.75 -21.63
CA ASP A 29 8.71 5.31 -21.77
C ASP A 29 8.31 4.53 -20.50
N ALA A 30 7.05 4.71 -20.09
CA ALA A 30 6.29 3.74 -19.29
C ALA A 30 4.90 3.49 -19.90
N GLY A 31 4.81 3.50 -21.23
CA GLY A 31 3.59 3.26 -21.98
C GLY A 31 3.66 1.96 -22.77
N ASN A 32 3.57 0.82 -22.07
CA ASN A 32 3.04 -0.47 -22.54
C ASN A 32 3.52 -1.60 -21.62
N MET A 33 2.80 -1.86 -20.53
CA MET A 33 2.70 -3.18 -19.91
C MET A 33 1.32 -3.30 -19.24
N GLU A 34 0.26 -3.05 -20.02
CA GLU A 34 -0.99 -3.78 -19.85
C GLU A 34 -0.94 -4.94 -20.84
N GLU A 35 -0.15 -5.97 -20.52
CA GLU A 35 -0.30 -7.28 -21.17
C GLU A 35 -1.43 -8.02 -20.45
N ASP A 36 -2.61 -7.98 -21.07
CA ASP A 36 -3.51 -9.12 -21.28
C ASP A 36 -3.69 -10.10 -20.11
N VAL A 37 -4.50 -9.71 -19.11
CA VAL A 37 -5.11 -10.69 -18.18
C VAL A 37 -6.64 -10.72 -18.26
N ASP A 38 -7.27 -9.76 -18.95
CA ASP A 38 -8.74 -9.70 -19.08
C ASP A 38 -9.28 -10.35 -20.36
N GLY A 39 -8.42 -10.95 -21.19
CA GLY A 39 -8.79 -11.55 -22.48
C GLY A 39 -9.34 -12.99 -22.41
N ASP A 40 -9.04 -13.75 -21.35
CA ASP A 40 -9.42 -15.17 -21.22
C ASP A 40 -10.47 -15.42 -20.10
N MET A 41 -10.93 -14.37 -19.43
CA MET A 41 -11.82 -14.50 -18.27
C MET A 41 -13.31 -14.53 -18.62
N ALA A 42 -13.66 -14.19 -19.87
CA ALA A 42 -15.05 -14.12 -20.35
C ALA A 42 -15.62 -15.46 -20.83
N ASP A 43 -14.78 -16.47 -21.10
CA ASP A 43 -15.21 -17.76 -21.66
C ASP A 43 -15.29 -18.91 -20.63
N ILE A 44 -15.21 -18.57 -19.34
CA ILE A 44 -15.19 -19.57 -18.26
C ILE A 44 -16.60 -19.94 -17.76
N GLU A 45 -17.65 -19.15 -18.03
CA GLU A 45 -18.99 -19.38 -17.47
C GLU A 45 -19.77 -20.57 -18.09
N ALA A 46 -19.25 -21.22 -19.14
CA ALA A 46 -19.96 -22.24 -19.91
C ALA A 46 -19.35 -23.66 -19.86
N LEU A 47 -18.40 -23.94 -18.96
CA LEU A 47 -17.93 -25.31 -18.73
C LEU A 47 -18.76 -25.98 -17.63
N ASN A 48 -19.11 -27.25 -17.83
CA ASN A 48 -19.92 -28.04 -16.90
C ASN A 48 -19.12 -28.26 -15.59
N TYR A 49 -19.27 -27.33 -14.64
CA TYR A 49 -18.48 -27.17 -13.41
C TYR A 49 -18.67 -28.24 -12.34
N ASP A 50 -19.36 -29.35 -12.63
CA ASP A 50 -19.74 -30.34 -11.62
C ASP A 50 -18.69 -31.43 -11.37
N ASP A 51 -17.75 -31.61 -12.31
CA ASP A 51 -16.72 -32.63 -12.21
C ASP A 51 -15.36 -32.01 -11.92
N LEU A 52 -14.86 -32.29 -10.72
CA LEU A 52 -13.58 -31.79 -10.24
C LEU A 52 -12.41 -32.23 -11.15
N ASP A 53 -12.53 -33.40 -11.77
CA ASP A 53 -11.57 -33.95 -12.71
C ASP A 53 -11.41 -33.13 -14.00
N SER A 54 -12.40 -32.30 -14.35
CA SER A 54 -12.30 -31.35 -15.46
C SER A 54 -11.56 -30.07 -15.05
N VAL A 55 -11.56 -29.77 -13.76
CA VAL A 55 -11.05 -28.53 -13.15
C VAL A 55 -9.58 -28.71 -12.71
N SER A 56 -9.24 -29.85 -12.10
CA SER A 56 -7.87 -30.18 -11.70
C SER A 56 -7.20 -31.13 -12.72
N LYS A 57 -6.30 -30.60 -13.56
CA LYS A 57 -5.63 -31.35 -14.63
C LYS A 57 -4.14 -31.60 -14.36
N LEU A 58 -3.51 -30.85 -13.46
CA LEU A 58 -2.06 -30.85 -13.31
C LEU A 58 -1.55 -32.21 -12.83
N GLN A 59 -2.18 -32.76 -11.79
CA GLN A 59 -1.80 -34.06 -11.21
C GLN A 59 -1.90 -35.23 -12.22
N LYS A 60 -2.74 -35.10 -13.24
CA LYS A 60 -2.90 -36.11 -14.31
C LYS A 60 -1.85 -35.98 -15.42
N THR A 61 -1.13 -34.87 -15.45
CA THR A 61 -0.16 -34.58 -16.52
C THR A 61 1.11 -35.39 -16.28
N GLN A 62 1.64 -36.03 -17.33
CA GLN A 62 2.88 -36.79 -17.25
C GLN A 62 4.05 -35.94 -16.71
N ARG A 63 4.14 -34.69 -17.19
CA ARG A 63 5.11 -33.68 -16.70
C ARG A 63 5.13 -33.54 -15.17
N TYR A 64 3.96 -33.50 -14.53
CA TYR A 64 3.89 -33.37 -13.06
C TYR A 64 4.49 -34.60 -12.38
N ASN A 65 4.09 -35.80 -12.81
CA ASN A 65 4.57 -37.05 -12.22
C ASN A 65 6.08 -37.23 -12.44
N ASP A 66 6.57 -36.93 -13.63
CA ASP A 66 8.00 -37.04 -13.97
C ASP A 66 8.85 -36.10 -13.12
N ILE A 67 8.43 -34.83 -12.97
CA ILE A 67 9.17 -33.84 -12.16
C ILE A 67 9.09 -34.22 -10.68
N MET A 68 7.92 -34.58 -10.17
CA MET A 68 7.76 -34.94 -8.75
C MET A 68 8.57 -36.20 -8.39
N GLN A 69 8.63 -37.19 -9.29
CA GLN A 69 9.45 -38.38 -9.08
C GLN A 69 10.95 -38.02 -9.06
N LYS A 70 11.42 -37.18 -9.99
CA LYS A 70 12.81 -36.69 -9.98
C LYS A 70 13.14 -35.89 -8.72
N VAL A 71 12.20 -35.10 -8.21
CA VAL A 71 12.36 -34.33 -6.96
C VAL A 71 12.44 -35.26 -5.76
N GLU A 72 11.58 -36.28 -5.68
CA GLU A 72 11.63 -37.29 -4.61
C GLU A 72 12.94 -38.07 -4.65
N ASP A 73 13.35 -38.56 -5.82
CA ASP A 73 14.64 -39.22 -6.02
C ASP A 73 15.83 -38.33 -5.60
N ALA A 74 15.75 -37.03 -5.90
CA ALA A 74 16.81 -36.07 -5.57
C ALA A 74 16.84 -35.70 -4.08
N LEU A 75 15.68 -35.71 -3.40
CA LEU A 75 15.58 -35.55 -1.95
C LEU A 75 16.10 -36.79 -1.22
N GLU A 76 15.80 -37.99 -1.72
CA GLU A 76 16.26 -39.26 -1.15
C GLU A 76 17.77 -39.48 -1.30
N LYS A 77 18.35 -39.08 -2.44
CA LYS A 77 19.80 -39.17 -2.67
C LYS A 77 20.62 -38.27 -1.74
N GLY A 78 19.99 -37.35 -1.02
CA GLY A 78 20.67 -36.45 -0.10
C GLY A 78 21.65 -35.50 -0.80
N SER A 79 22.27 -34.62 -0.03
CA SER A 79 23.25 -33.62 -0.51
C SER A 79 24.62 -34.24 -0.83
N ASP A 80 24.68 -35.35 -1.57
CA ASP A 80 25.94 -36.03 -1.92
C ASP A 80 26.63 -35.43 -3.16
N ILE A 81 26.33 -34.16 -3.48
CA ILE A 81 27.03 -33.43 -4.54
C ILE A 81 28.07 -32.53 -3.91
N SER A 82 29.27 -33.09 -3.92
CA SER A 82 30.56 -32.41 -3.89
C SER A 82 30.51 -31.08 -4.63
N ASN A 83 31.18 -30.07 -4.05
CA ASN A 83 31.59 -28.80 -4.66
C ASN A 83 32.24 -29.00 -6.04
N GLN A 84 31.46 -29.27 -7.08
CA GLN A 84 31.91 -29.27 -8.45
C GLN A 84 31.42 -27.99 -9.11
N GLY A 85 32.41 -27.27 -9.61
CA GLY A 85 32.34 -25.86 -9.94
C GLY A 85 31.42 -25.53 -11.10
N MET A 86 31.13 -24.22 -11.17
CA MET A 86 30.60 -23.46 -12.31
C MET A 86 29.56 -24.19 -13.18
N VAL A 87 28.28 -23.94 -12.89
CA VAL A 87 27.17 -24.43 -13.71
C VAL A 87 27.13 -23.74 -15.07
N LEU A 88 26.99 -24.56 -16.11
CA LEU A 88 26.56 -24.14 -17.45
C LEU A 88 25.02 -24.22 -17.50
N GLU A 89 24.34 -23.37 -18.28
CA GLU A 89 22.86 -23.44 -18.39
C GLU A 89 22.32 -24.83 -18.79
N ASP A 90 23.20 -25.69 -19.31
CA ASP A 90 22.92 -27.06 -19.75
C ASP A 90 22.99 -28.12 -18.64
N ASP A 91 23.32 -27.78 -17.39
CA ASP A 91 23.38 -28.79 -16.33
C ASP A 91 21.98 -29.35 -16.03
N PRO A 92 21.82 -30.68 -15.99
CA PRO A 92 20.52 -31.32 -15.85
C PRO A 92 19.84 -30.98 -14.51
N GLU A 93 20.64 -30.67 -13.47
CA GLU A 93 20.12 -30.23 -12.17
C GLU A 93 19.52 -28.83 -12.23
N TYR A 94 20.15 -27.91 -12.97
CA TYR A 94 19.64 -26.55 -13.13
C TYR A 94 18.33 -26.55 -13.93
N GLN A 95 18.26 -27.36 -14.98
CA GLN A 95 17.03 -27.57 -15.75
C GLN A 95 15.89 -28.10 -14.86
N LEU A 96 16.17 -29.09 -14.00
CA LEU A 96 15.19 -29.61 -13.06
C LEU A 96 14.69 -28.52 -12.09
N ILE A 97 15.56 -27.63 -11.61
CA ILE A 97 15.17 -26.50 -10.74
C ILE A 97 14.26 -25.51 -11.47
N VAL A 98 14.58 -25.18 -12.72
CA VAL A 98 13.74 -24.29 -13.54
C VAL A 98 12.37 -24.92 -13.77
N GLU A 99 12.33 -26.22 -14.10
CA GLU A 99 11.10 -26.99 -14.21
C GLU A 99 10.30 -27.03 -12.91
N CYS A 100 10.97 -27.20 -11.77
CA CYS A 100 10.38 -27.17 -10.43
C CYS A 100 9.76 -25.82 -10.10
N ASN A 101 10.43 -24.72 -10.44
CA ASN A 101 9.91 -23.36 -10.24
C ASN A 101 8.66 -23.13 -11.09
N ALA A 102 8.69 -23.52 -12.37
CA ALA A 102 7.51 -23.45 -13.24
C ALA A 102 6.35 -24.30 -12.68
N LEU A 103 6.64 -25.53 -12.24
CA LEU A 103 5.66 -26.42 -11.63
C LEU A 103 5.08 -25.83 -10.34
N SER A 104 5.89 -25.13 -9.53
CA SER A 104 5.40 -24.48 -8.31
C SER A 104 4.37 -23.39 -8.62
N VAL A 105 4.55 -22.62 -9.70
CA VAL A 105 3.57 -21.62 -10.14
C VAL A 105 2.30 -22.30 -10.66
N ASP A 106 2.46 -23.37 -11.44
CA ASP A 106 1.33 -24.17 -11.94
C ASP A 106 0.50 -24.76 -10.76
N ILE A 107 1.16 -25.27 -9.72
CA ILE A 107 0.52 -25.76 -8.49
C ILE A 107 -0.23 -24.64 -7.77
N GLU A 108 0.34 -23.44 -7.66
CA GLU A 108 -0.33 -22.29 -7.02
C GLU A 108 -1.60 -21.90 -7.77
N ASN A 109 -1.55 -21.83 -9.10
CA ASN A 109 -2.69 -21.53 -9.93
C ASN A 109 -3.79 -22.58 -9.78
N GLU A 110 -3.43 -23.87 -9.77
CA GLU A 110 -4.40 -24.95 -9.59
C GLU A 110 -5.04 -24.93 -8.17
N ILE A 111 -4.27 -24.61 -7.13
CA ILE A 111 -4.81 -24.42 -5.77
C ILE A 111 -5.88 -23.31 -5.75
N ILE A 112 -5.68 -22.22 -6.50
CA ILE A 112 -6.67 -21.13 -6.60
C ILE A 112 -7.94 -21.60 -7.31
N ILE A 113 -7.79 -22.35 -8.41
CA ILE A 113 -8.92 -22.91 -9.15
C ILE A 113 -9.72 -23.88 -8.25
N ILE A 114 -9.05 -24.79 -7.55
CA ILE A 114 -9.69 -25.73 -6.62
C ILE A 114 -10.36 -24.99 -5.46
N HIS A 115 -9.73 -23.93 -4.93
CA HIS A 115 -10.34 -23.10 -3.89
C HIS A 115 -11.65 -22.47 -4.35
N ASN A 116 -11.71 -21.93 -5.57
CA ASN A 116 -12.95 -21.38 -6.13
C ASN A 116 -14.03 -22.46 -6.26
N PHE A 117 -13.66 -23.67 -6.70
CA PHE A 117 -14.58 -24.81 -6.74
C PHE A 117 -15.12 -25.17 -5.35
N ILE A 118 -14.25 -25.29 -4.33
CA ILE A 118 -14.67 -25.58 -2.94
C ILE A 118 -15.61 -24.48 -2.45
N ARG A 119 -15.26 -23.21 -2.67
CA ARG A 119 -16.05 -22.06 -2.27
C ARG A 119 -17.45 -22.13 -2.87
N ASP A 120 -17.56 -22.32 -4.18
CA ASP A 120 -18.85 -22.23 -4.88
C ASP A 120 -19.80 -23.34 -4.43
N LYS A 121 -19.29 -24.55 -4.17
CA LYS A 121 -20.07 -25.67 -3.62
C LYS A 121 -20.42 -25.47 -2.14
N TYR A 122 -19.49 -24.99 -1.33
CA TYR A 122 -19.68 -24.83 0.12
C TYR A 122 -20.49 -23.57 0.49
N ARG A 123 -20.64 -22.63 -0.44
CA ARG A 123 -21.45 -21.40 -0.28
C ARG A 123 -22.90 -21.68 0.13
N LEU A 124 -23.48 -22.81 -0.29
CA LEU A 124 -24.84 -23.20 0.09
C LEU A 124 -24.99 -23.49 1.59
N LYS A 125 -23.90 -23.96 2.23
CA LYS A 125 -23.88 -24.31 3.65
C LYS A 125 -23.38 -23.17 4.52
N PHE A 126 -22.30 -22.49 4.12
CA PHE A 126 -21.71 -21.45 4.94
C PHE A 126 -21.16 -20.32 4.07
N PRO A 127 -22.04 -19.43 3.57
CA PRO A 127 -21.66 -18.37 2.64
C PRO A 127 -20.70 -17.35 3.26
N GLU A 128 -20.79 -17.10 4.57
CA GLU A 128 -19.95 -16.11 5.24
C GLU A 128 -18.48 -16.56 5.36
N LEU A 129 -18.19 -17.87 5.27
CA LEU A 129 -16.85 -18.43 5.51
C LEU A 129 -15.79 -17.86 4.56
N GLU A 130 -16.15 -17.56 3.31
CA GLU A 130 -15.25 -16.95 2.32
C GLU A 130 -14.71 -15.60 2.82
N SER A 131 -15.60 -14.77 3.37
CA SER A 131 -15.25 -13.45 3.87
C SER A 131 -14.39 -13.51 5.14
N LEU A 132 -14.44 -14.63 5.87
CA LEU A 132 -13.73 -14.82 7.12
C LEU A 132 -12.31 -15.35 6.88
N VAL A 133 -12.19 -16.41 6.09
CA VAL A 133 -10.93 -17.13 5.84
C VAL A 133 -10.50 -16.93 4.39
N HIS A 134 -9.52 -16.05 4.19
CA HIS A 134 -9.07 -15.66 2.84
C HIS A 134 -7.98 -16.58 2.26
N HIS A 135 -7.29 -17.35 3.10
CA HIS A 135 -6.16 -18.16 2.66
C HIS A 135 -6.66 -19.51 2.12
N PRO A 136 -6.36 -19.89 0.86
CA PRO A 136 -6.95 -21.07 0.22
C PRO A 136 -6.78 -22.38 0.98
N ILE A 137 -5.57 -22.64 1.48
CA ILE A 137 -5.26 -23.86 2.21
C ILE A 137 -5.92 -23.88 3.60
N ASP A 138 -6.06 -22.72 4.25
CA ASP A 138 -6.70 -22.65 5.57
C ASP A 138 -8.22 -22.84 5.41
N TYR A 139 -8.80 -22.26 4.35
CA TYR A 139 -10.19 -22.47 3.96
C TYR A 139 -10.49 -23.95 3.72
N ALA A 140 -9.69 -24.65 2.91
CA ALA A 140 -9.85 -26.08 2.65
C ALA A 140 -9.77 -26.94 3.93
N ARG A 141 -8.84 -26.63 4.85
CA ARG A 141 -8.74 -27.33 6.15
C ARG A 141 -9.96 -27.12 7.03
N VAL A 142 -10.48 -25.90 7.06
CA VAL A 142 -11.65 -25.53 7.86
C VAL A 142 -12.90 -26.18 7.29
N VAL A 143 -13.10 -26.13 5.97
CA VAL A 143 -14.21 -26.80 5.29
C VAL A 143 -14.17 -28.31 5.55
N LYS A 144 -12.99 -28.93 5.41
CA LYS A 144 -12.82 -30.37 5.69
C LYS A 144 -13.14 -30.73 7.15
N LYS A 145 -12.73 -29.92 8.12
CA LYS A 145 -13.02 -30.16 9.55
C LYS A 145 -14.50 -29.94 9.89
N ILE A 146 -15.14 -28.92 9.33
CA ILE A 146 -16.55 -28.60 9.63
C ILE A 146 -17.49 -29.59 8.93
N GLY A 147 -17.19 -30.00 7.69
CA GLY A 147 -18.00 -30.95 6.92
C GLY A 147 -19.45 -30.50 6.79
N ASN A 148 -20.39 -31.31 7.25
CA ASN A 148 -21.83 -30.99 7.29
C ASN A 148 -22.36 -30.63 8.69
N GLU A 149 -21.49 -30.54 9.70
CA GLU A 149 -21.89 -30.23 11.08
C GLU A 149 -22.42 -28.79 11.19
N MET A 150 -23.54 -28.60 11.89
CA MET A 150 -24.14 -27.27 12.13
C MET A 150 -23.66 -26.67 13.44
N ASP A 151 -23.40 -27.51 14.44
CA ASP A 151 -22.91 -27.08 15.75
C ASP A 151 -21.37 -27.04 15.76
N LEU A 152 -20.82 -25.83 15.54
CA LEU A 152 -19.37 -25.63 15.55
C LEU A 152 -18.70 -25.85 16.92
N THR A 153 -19.46 -25.98 18.01
CA THR A 153 -18.92 -26.32 19.33
C THR A 153 -18.39 -27.76 19.40
N LEU A 154 -18.87 -28.63 18.51
CA LEU A 154 -18.42 -30.03 18.42
C LEU A 154 -17.15 -30.17 17.58
N VAL A 155 -16.81 -29.14 16.79
CA VAL A 155 -15.68 -29.16 15.86
C VAL A 155 -14.50 -28.43 16.48
N ASP A 156 -13.41 -29.14 16.70
CA ASP A 156 -12.18 -28.53 17.17
C ASP A 156 -11.43 -27.82 16.03
N LEU A 157 -11.51 -26.50 16.01
CA LEU A 157 -10.80 -25.62 15.08
C LEU A 157 -9.45 -25.12 15.63
N GLU A 158 -9.06 -25.54 16.84
CA GLU A 158 -7.77 -25.18 17.43
C GLU A 158 -6.61 -25.68 16.56
N GLY A 159 -5.54 -24.87 16.50
CA GLY A 159 -4.36 -25.13 15.67
C GLY A 159 -4.51 -24.85 14.17
N LEU A 160 -5.73 -24.69 13.65
CA LEU A 160 -5.94 -24.28 12.25
C LEU A 160 -5.97 -22.77 12.08
N LEU A 161 -6.70 -22.08 12.96
CA LEU A 161 -6.92 -20.64 12.90
C LEU A 161 -6.55 -19.99 14.23
N PRO A 162 -6.17 -18.69 14.23
CA PRO A 162 -6.05 -17.90 15.46
C PRO A 162 -7.38 -17.85 16.23
N SER A 163 -7.32 -17.85 17.56
CA SER A 163 -8.51 -17.85 18.43
C SER A 163 -9.50 -16.73 18.13
N ALA A 164 -9.00 -15.56 17.71
CA ALA A 164 -9.86 -14.44 17.30
C ALA A 164 -10.75 -14.80 16.09
N ILE A 165 -10.19 -15.47 15.08
CA ILE A 165 -10.93 -15.89 13.89
C ILE A 165 -11.87 -17.04 14.25
N ILE A 166 -11.45 -17.97 15.11
CA ILE A 166 -12.32 -19.06 15.60
C ILE A 166 -13.58 -18.48 16.27
N MET A 167 -13.45 -17.46 17.13
CA MET A 167 -14.61 -16.81 17.75
C MET A 167 -15.53 -16.18 16.70
N VAL A 168 -14.99 -15.42 15.75
CA VAL A 168 -15.82 -14.78 14.70
C VAL A 168 -16.54 -15.84 13.88
N VAL A 169 -15.84 -16.91 13.46
CA VAL A 169 -16.45 -18.03 12.72
C VAL A 169 -17.56 -18.69 13.54
N SER A 170 -17.34 -18.96 14.83
CA SER A 170 -18.36 -19.56 15.70
C SER A 170 -19.61 -18.69 15.86
N VAL A 171 -19.44 -17.38 16.04
CA VAL A 171 -20.55 -16.43 16.13
C VAL A 171 -21.30 -16.36 14.80
N THR A 172 -20.59 -16.23 13.68
CA THR A 172 -21.23 -16.18 12.35
C THR A 172 -21.95 -17.47 11.99
N ALA A 173 -21.44 -18.62 12.39
CA ALA A 173 -22.09 -19.91 12.17
C ALA A 173 -23.35 -20.05 13.01
N SER A 174 -23.40 -19.52 14.23
CA SER A 174 -24.62 -19.52 15.04
C SER A 174 -25.76 -18.70 14.44
N THR A 175 -25.43 -17.73 13.58
CA THR A 175 -26.39 -16.88 12.86
C THR A 175 -26.48 -17.19 11.37
N THR A 176 -25.81 -18.25 10.87
CA THR A 176 -25.78 -18.53 9.44
C THR A 176 -27.13 -19.03 8.95
N SER A 177 -27.49 -18.66 7.73
CA SER A 177 -28.74 -19.05 7.06
C SER A 177 -28.59 -20.28 6.18
N GLY A 178 -27.40 -20.88 6.14
CA GLY A 178 -27.09 -21.98 5.24
C GLY A 178 -27.75 -23.31 5.62
N LYS A 179 -27.74 -24.23 4.64
CA LYS A 179 -28.40 -25.55 4.75
C LYS A 179 -27.36 -26.67 4.64
N PRO A 180 -27.62 -27.84 5.25
CA PRO A 180 -26.75 -28.99 5.06
C PRO A 180 -26.66 -29.38 3.58
N LEU A 181 -25.46 -29.72 3.12
CA LEU A 181 -25.22 -30.13 1.74
C LEU A 181 -25.74 -31.56 1.51
N PRO A 182 -26.22 -31.89 0.30
CA PRO A 182 -26.47 -33.28 -0.05
C PRO A 182 -25.15 -34.07 -0.05
N GLU A 183 -25.24 -35.34 0.32
CA GLU A 183 -24.06 -36.21 0.55
C GLU A 183 -23.14 -36.30 -0.68
N GLU A 184 -23.70 -36.35 -1.89
CA GLU A 184 -22.91 -36.37 -3.14
C GLU A 184 -22.05 -35.10 -3.31
N VAL A 185 -22.62 -33.93 -2.98
CA VAL A 185 -21.89 -32.66 -3.07
C VAL A 185 -20.88 -32.53 -1.95
N LEU A 186 -21.20 -33.02 -0.75
CA LEU A 186 -20.27 -33.05 0.38
C LEU A 186 -19.04 -33.92 0.06
N GLN A 187 -19.23 -35.10 -0.52
CA GLN A 187 -18.11 -35.97 -0.88
C GLN A 187 -17.22 -35.31 -1.94
N LYS A 188 -17.82 -34.67 -2.96
CA LYS A 188 -17.07 -33.90 -3.97
C LYS A 188 -16.29 -32.73 -3.35
N THR A 189 -16.85 -32.02 -2.38
CA THR A 189 -16.13 -30.92 -1.71
C THR A 189 -15.02 -31.40 -0.80
N ILE A 190 -15.18 -32.54 -0.13
CA ILE A 190 -14.13 -33.14 0.69
C ILE A 190 -12.99 -33.66 -0.19
N ASP A 191 -13.27 -34.34 -1.30
CA ASP A 191 -12.25 -34.77 -2.28
C ASP A 191 -11.47 -33.55 -2.83
N ALA A 192 -12.18 -32.45 -3.13
CA ALA A 192 -11.56 -31.19 -3.52
C ALA A 192 -10.59 -30.65 -2.45
N CYS A 193 -11.00 -30.68 -1.18
CA CYS A 193 -10.14 -30.27 -0.07
C CYS A 193 -8.90 -31.17 0.04
N ASP A 194 -9.05 -32.47 -0.14
CA ASP A 194 -7.94 -33.43 -0.08
C ASP A 194 -6.94 -33.22 -1.20
N ARG A 195 -7.40 -32.96 -2.42
CA ARG A 195 -6.53 -32.62 -3.55
C ARG A 195 -5.78 -31.30 -3.33
N ALA A 196 -6.46 -30.27 -2.81
CA ALA A 196 -5.80 -29.00 -2.46
C ALA A 196 -4.70 -29.20 -1.40
N LEU A 197 -4.95 -30.05 -0.39
CA LEU A 197 -3.96 -30.40 0.64
C LEU A 197 -2.79 -31.23 0.09
N ALA A 198 -3.07 -32.14 -0.84
CA ALA A 198 -2.05 -32.92 -1.52
C ALA A 198 -1.13 -32.01 -2.35
N LEU A 199 -1.69 -31.06 -3.10
CA LEU A 199 -0.92 -30.04 -3.84
C LEU A 199 -0.08 -29.15 -2.91
N ASP A 200 -0.60 -28.72 -1.76
CA ASP A 200 0.18 -27.97 -0.76
C ASP A 200 1.37 -28.80 -0.24
N SER A 201 1.18 -30.10 -0.02
CA SER A 201 2.26 -31.00 0.39
C SER A 201 3.31 -31.22 -0.72
N ALA A 202 2.87 -31.35 -1.98
CA ALA A 202 3.76 -31.47 -3.13
C ALA A 202 4.59 -30.18 -3.33
N LYS A 203 3.94 -29.02 -3.23
CA LYS A 203 4.61 -27.71 -3.26
C LYS A 203 5.69 -27.59 -2.19
N LYS A 204 5.42 -28.07 -0.97
CA LYS A 204 6.43 -28.08 0.11
C LYS A 204 7.64 -28.93 -0.27
N LYS A 205 7.44 -30.15 -0.79
CA LYS A 205 8.54 -31.00 -1.28
C LYS A 205 9.38 -30.28 -2.35
N VAL A 206 8.74 -29.62 -3.30
CA VAL A 206 9.43 -28.83 -4.34
C VAL A 206 10.23 -27.68 -3.74
N LEU A 207 9.66 -26.95 -2.78
CA LEU A 207 10.36 -25.86 -2.09
C LEU A 207 11.53 -26.36 -1.25
N ASP A 208 11.39 -27.50 -0.56
CA ASP A 208 12.45 -28.12 0.24
C ASP A 208 13.62 -28.56 -0.67
N PHE A 209 13.31 -29.10 -1.85
CA PHE A 209 14.32 -29.42 -2.86
C PHE A 209 15.06 -28.17 -3.35
N VAL A 210 14.31 -27.12 -3.74
CA VAL A 210 14.90 -25.86 -4.18
C VAL A 210 15.72 -25.20 -3.06
N GLU A 211 15.28 -25.30 -1.81
CA GLU A 211 16.02 -24.83 -0.64
C GLU A 211 17.38 -25.52 -0.50
N SER A 212 17.42 -26.85 -0.65
CA SER A 212 18.67 -27.62 -0.56
C SER A 212 19.72 -27.19 -1.59
N ARG A 213 19.27 -26.69 -2.75
CA ARG A 213 20.13 -26.22 -3.87
C ARG A 213 20.28 -24.71 -3.94
N MET A 214 19.66 -23.98 -3.02
CA MET A 214 19.61 -22.51 -3.02
C MET A 214 21.00 -21.87 -2.87
N GLY A 215 21.90 -22.49 -2.10
CA GLY A 215 23.29 -22.07 -1.96
C GLY A 215 24.10 -22.15 -3.24
N TYR A 216 23.68 -22.97 -4.21
CA TYR A 216 24.28 -23.10 -5.53
C TYR A 216 23.64 -22.16 -6.56
N ILE A 217 22.30 -22.04 -6.53
CA ILE A 217 21.53 -21.25 -7.51
C ILE A 217 21.65 -19.75 -7.25
N ALA A 218 21.46 -19.33 -6.00
CA ALA A 218 21.40 -17.93 -5.61
C ALA A 218 22.20 -17.70 -4.31
N PRO A 219 23.54 -17.83 -4.37
CA PRO A 219 24.40 -17.72 -3.19
C PRO A 219 24.32 -16.33 -2.55
N ASN A 220 24.17 -15.25 -3.32
CA ASN A 220 24.14 -13.90 -2.77
C ASN A 220 22.80 -13.58 -2.10
N LEU A 221 21.68 -13.97 -2.70
CA LEU A 221 20.35 -13.83 -2.11
C LEU A 221 20.23 -14.65 -0.82
N SER A 222 20.71 -15.90 -0.85
CA SER A 222 20.76 -16.80 0.31
C SER A 222 21.56 -16.22 1.46
N ALA A 223 22.71 -15.59 1.16
CA ALA A 223 23.54 -14.97 2.18
C ALA A 223 22.80 -13.83 2.93
N ILE A 224 21.93 -13.08 2.26
CA ILE A 224 21.17 -11.98 2.88
C ILE A 224 19.96 -12.50 3.66
N VAL A 225 19.12 -13.30 3.01
CA VAL A 225 17.75 -13.61 3.48
C VAL A 225 17.65 -14.99 4.13
N GLY A 226 18.60 -15.89 3.83
CA GLY A 226 18.55 -17.32 4.18
C GLY A 226 17.96 -18.17 3.07
N SER A 227 18.33 -19.45 3.02
CA SER A 227 17.92 -20.41 1.98
C SER A 227 16.41 -20.60 1.91
N ALA A 228 15.75 -20.85 3.06
CA ALA A 228 14.30 -21.07 3.14
C ALA A 228 13.49 -19.89 2.58
N VAL A 229 13.88 -18.67 2.93
CA VAL A 229 13.16 -17.47 2.50
C VAL A 229 13.50 -17.13 1.06
N ALA A 230 14.74 -17.36 0.62
CA ALA A 230 15.13 -17.21 -0.79
C ALA A 230 14.36 -18.18 -1.71
N ALA A 231 14.18 -19.44 -1.30
CA ALA A 231 13.37 -20.43 -2.02
C ALA A 231 11.91 -19.98 -2.15
N LYS A 232 11.31 -19.48 -1.06
CA LYS A 232 9.93 -18.94 -1.08
C LYS A 232 9.80 -17.72 -2.00
N LEU A 233 10.74 -16.78 -1.93
CA LEU A 233 10.75 -15.59 -2.80
C LEU A 233 10.86 -15.98 -4.26
N MET A 234 11.77 -16.89 -4.59
CA MET A 234 11.98 -17.40 -5.94
C MET A 234 10.76 -18.17 -6.46
N GLY A 235 10.17 -19.05 -5.64
CA GLY A 235 8.99 -19.83 -5.99
C GLY A 235 7.79 -18.93 -6.32
N THR A 236 7.51 -17.93 -5.48
CA THR A 236 6.41 -16.98 -5.75
C THR A 236 6.69 -15.99 -6.87
N ALA A 237 7.96 -15.70 -7.15
CA ALA A 237 8.31 -14.85 -8.27
C ALA A 237 8.28 -15.59 -9.62
N GLY A 238 8.25 -16.92 -9.62
CA GLY A 238 8.35 -17.73 -10.83
C GLY A 238 9.79 -17.92 -11.32
N GLY A 239 10.76 -17.87 -10.42
CA GLY A 239 12.18 -18.09 -10.71
C GLY A 239 13.08 -16.87 -10.50
N LEU A 240 14.39 -17.08 -10.64
CA LEU A 240 15.41 -16.07 -10.34
C LEU A 240 15.37 -14.88 -11.32
N SER A 241 15.15 -15.15 -12.61
CA SER A 241 15.07 -14.10 -13.65
C SER A 241 13.87 -13.16 -13.43
N ALA A 242 12.71 -13.73 -13.11
CA ALA A 242 11.52 -12.96 -12.78
C ALA A 242 11.73 -12.12 -11.50
N LEU A 243 12.32 -12.72 -10.45
CA LEU A 243 12.66 -12.01 -9.22
C LEU A 243 13.64 -10.84 -9.45
N ALA A 244 14.60 -10.99 -10.35
CA ALA A 244 15.57 -9.94 -10.70
C ALA A 244 14.92 -8.74 -11.41
N LYS A 245 13.91 -8.99 -12.25
CA LYS A 245 13.11 -7.96 -12.94
C LYS A 245 12.18 -7.21 -11.99
N MET A 246 11.71 -7.86 -10.92
CA MET A 246 10.81 -7.23 -9.95
C MET A 246 11.46 -6.03 -9.24
N PRO A 247 10.72 -4.92 -9.02
CA PRO A 247 11.19 -3.80 -8.22
C PRO A 247 11.19 -4.15 -6.72
N ALA A 248 12.05 -3.47 -5.95
CA ALA A 248 12.21 -3.70 -4.52
C ALA A 248 10.91 -3.56 -3.70
N CYS A 249 10.01 -2.66 -4.11
CA CYS A 249 8.71 -2.47 -3.46
C CYS A 249 7.80 -3.69 -3.62
N ASN A 250 7.83 -4.38 -4.76
CA ASN A 250 7.02 -5.59 -4.98
C ASN A 250 7.64 -6.79 -4.25
N VAL A 251 8.97 -6.92 -4.26
CA VAL A 251 9.68 -7.96 -3.50
C VAL A 251 9.43 -7.85 -2.00
N GLN A 252 9.24 -6.64 -1.48
CA GLN A 252 8.82 -6.42 -0.08
C GLN A 252 7.47 -7.07 0.24
N LEU A 253 6.56 -7.14 -0.73
CA LEU A 253 5.18 -7.63 -0.54
C LEU A 253 5.00 -9.10 -0.90
N LEU A 254 6.05 -9.77 -1.40
CA LEU A 254 5.97 -11.20 -1.71
C LEU A 254 5.66 -12.02 -0.45
N GLY A 255 4.67 -12.91 -0.57
CA GLY A 255 4.16 -13.71 0.54
C GLY A 255 3.21 -12.96 1.48
N ALA A 256 2.82 -11.71 1.16
CA ALA A 256 1.88 -10.96 1.96
C ALA A 256 0.49 -11.59 1.95
N LYS A 257 0.09 -12.18 3.08
CA LYS A 257 -1.28 -12.69 3.27
C LYS A 257 -2.26 -11.53 3.42
N LYS A 258 -3.37 -11.56 2.68
CA LYS A 258 -4.52 -10.68 2.94
C LYS A 258 -5.03 -10.98 4.35
N LYS A 259 -4.98 -9.99 5.24
CA LYS A 259 -5.50 -10.10 6.61
C LYS A 259 -6.90 -9.55 6.67
N ASN A 260 -7.79 -10.30 7.31
CA ASN A 260 -9.12 -9.82 7.63
C ASN A 260 -9.03 -8.81 8.79
N LEU A 261 -9.77 -7.70 8.69
CA LEU A 261 -9.92 -6.69 9.75
C LEU A 261 -10.82 -7.15 10.90
N ALA A 262 -11.10 -8.46 10.98
CA ALA A 262 -12.00 -9.10 11.93
C ALA A 262 -11.49 -9.09 13.40
N GLY A 263 -10.62 -8.16 13.77
CA GLY A 263 -10.19 -7.89 15.14
C GLY A 263 -10.16 -6.39 15.41
N PHE A 264 -10.71 -5.97 16.55
CA PHE A 264 -10.80 -4.56 16.99
C PHE A 264 -9.44 -3.83 17.18
N SER A 265 -8.32 -4.39 16.73
CA SER A 265 -6.98 -3.88 16.97
C SER A 265 -6.38 -3.18 15.74
N THR A 266 -6.33 -1.85 15.77
CA THR A 266 -5.58 -1.02 14.80
C THR A 266 -4.07 -0.99 15.11
N ALA A 267 -3.68 -1.21 16.36
CA ALA A 267 -2.31 -1.04 16.84
C ALA A 267 -1.36 -2.21 16.54
N THR A 268 -1.88 -3.43 16.38
CA THR A 268 -1.08 -4.67 16.18
C THR A 268 -1.16 -5.18 14.74
N SER A 269 -1.89 -4.49 13.86
CA SER A 269 -1.88 -4.81 12.43
C SER A 269 -0.53 -4.37 11.85
N GLN A 270 0.46 -5.26 11.89
CA GLN A 270 1.60 -5.16 11.01
C GLN A 270 1.06 -5.26 9.58
N PHE A 271 0.91 -4.10 8.95
CA PHE A 271 0.48 -3.99 7.56
C PHE A 271 1.59 -4.56 6.69
N ARG A 272 1.26 -5.57 5.86
CA ARG A 272 2.11 -6.16 4.80
C ARG A 272 3.21 -7.12 5.32
N VAL A 273 2.79 -8.20 5.99
CA VAL A 273 3.66 -9.30 6.44
C VAL A 273 4.04 -10.21 5.28
N GLY A 274 5.20 -9.98 4.65
CA GLY A 274 5.75 -10.82 3.58
C GLY A 274 6.78 -11.85 4.07
N TYR A 275 7.38 -12.60 3.13
CA TYR A 275 8.41 -13.59 3.47
C TYR A 275 9.69 -12.98 4.07
N ILE A 276 10.03 -11.75 3.71
CA ILE A 276 11.20 -11.02 4.25
C ILE A 276 11.11 -10.85 5.77
N GLU A 277 9.91 -10.84 6.34
CA GLU A 277 9.75 -10.74 7.79
C GLU A 277 10.15 -12.03 8.53
N GLN A 278 10.20 -13.16 7.84
CA GLN A 278 10.67 -14.44 8.41
C GLN A 278 12.20 -14.46 8.58
N THR A 279 12.90 -13.45 8.04
CA THR A 279 14.37 -13.37 8.16
C THR A 279 14.82 -13.08 9.58
N GLU A 280 15.94 -13.67 9.95
CA GLU A 280 16.59 -13.43 11.25
C GLU A 280 16.92 -11.95 11.46
N VAL A 281 17.36 -11.25 10.41
CA VAL A 281 17.72 -9.83 10.47
C VAL A 281 16.49 -8.97 10.79
N PHE A 282 15.31 -9.31 10.25
CA PHE A 282 14.09 -8.59 10.58
C PHE A 282 13.61 -8.88 12.01
N GLN A 283 13.65 -10.15 12.44
CA GLN A 283 13.18 -10.55 13.77
C GLN A 283 14.02 -9.97 14.91
N THR A 284 15.34 -9.91 14.71
CA THR A 284 16.30 -9.31 15.65
C THR A 284 16.18 -7.78 15.74
N THR A 285 15.59 -7.12 14.74
CA THR A 285 15.45 -5.67 14.71
C THR A 285 14.32 -5.18 15.66
N PRO A 286 14.55 -4.09 16.43
CA PRO A 286 13.53 -3.50 17.29
C PRO A 286 12.24 -3.10 16.53
N PRO A 287 11.03 -3.28 17.11
CA PRO A 287 9.76 -3.05 16.42
C PRO A 287 9.61 -1.70 15.74
N ALA A 288 10.14 -0.63 16.33
CA ALA A 288 10.09 0.73 15.76
C ALA A 288 10.86 0.87 14.43
N LEU A 289 11.89 0.04 14.21
CA LEU A 289 12.76 0.09 13.03
C LEU A 289 12.44 -0.99 11.99
N ARG A 290 11.59 -1.97 12.33
CA ARG A 290 11.25 -3.12 11.47
C ARG A 290 10.79 -2.72 10.07
N MET A 291 9.91 -1.73 9.94
CA MET A 291 9.44 -1.27 8.63
C MET A 291 10.55 -0.70 7.76
N ARG A 292 11.50 0.03 8.37
CA ARG A 292 12.65 0.60 7.67
C ARG A 292 13.65 -0.49 7.29
N ALA A 293 13.86 -1.47 8.17
CA ALA A 293 14.71 -2.63 7.92
C ALA A 293 14.13 -3.53 6.81
N CYS A 294 12.82 -3.76 6.78
CA CYS A 294 12.14 -4.53 5.74
C CYS A 294 12.35 -3.92 4.34
N ARG A 295 12.20 -2.59 4.21
CA ARG A 295 12.50 -1.88 2.94
C ARG A 295 13.95 -2.02 2.53
N LEU A 296 14.88 -1.91 3.48
CA LEU A 296 16.31 -2.06 3.22
C LEU A 296 16.66 -3.49 2.80
N LEU A 297 16.12 -4.49 3.50
CA LEU A 297 16.26 -5.90 3.17
C LEU A 297 15.75 -6.17 1.77
N ALA A 298 14.50 -5.80 1.45
CA ALA A 298 13.93 -5.98 0.11
C ALA A 298 14.80 -5.36 -0.99
N ALA A 299 15.27 -4.12 -0.80
CA ALA A 299 16.15 -3.46 -1.77
C ALA A 299 17.48 -4.20 -1.96
N LYS A 300 18.13 -4.63 -0.89
CA LYS A 300 19.41 -5.36 -0.98
C LYS A 300 19.22 -6.78 -1.52
N SER A 301 18.13 -7.44 -1.18
CA SER A 301 17.73 -8.73 -1.75
C SER A 301 17.47 -8.63 -3.26
N THR A 302 16.81 -7.57 -3.75
CA THR A 302 16.64 -7.37 -5.20
C THR A 302 17.97 -7.14 -5.92
N LEU A 303 18.91 -6.42 -5.32
CA LEU A 303 20.24 -6.25 -5.90
C LEU A 303 21.00 -7.58 -5.94
N ALA A 304 20.94 -8.37 -4.87
CA ALA A 304 21.55 -9.70 -4.83
C ALA A 304 20.92 -10.65 -5.85
N ALA A 305 19.59 -10.66 -5.98
CA ALA A 305 18.88 -11.46 -6.98
C ALA A 305 19.30 -11.09 -8.42
N ARG A 306 19.54 -9.79 -8.70
CA ARG A 306 20.05 -9.34 -10.00
C ARG A 306 21.48 -9.80 -10.27
N VAL A 307 22.34 -9.77 -9.25
CA VAL A 307 23.73 -10.28 -9.36
C VAL A 307 23.75 -11.80 -9.56
N ASP A 308 22.88 -12.53 -8.85
CA ASP A 308 22.73 -13.98 -9.00
C ASP A 308 22.17 -14.34 -10.38
N SER A 309 21.20 -13.58 -10.88
CA SER A 309 20.62 -13.78 -12.23
C SER A 309 21.65 -13.62 -13.35
N THR A 310 22.58 -12.66 -13.22
CA THR A 310 23.70 -12.49 -14.17
C THR A 310 24.92 -13.35 -13.85
N ARG A 311 24.84 -14.21 -12.82
CA ARG A 311 25.93 -15.09 -12.33
C ARG A 311 27.23 -14.33 -12.02
N GLY A 312 27.13 -13.10 -11.52
CA GLY A 312 28.28 -12.21 -11.33
C GLY A 312 29.26 -12.62 -10.22
N ASP A 313 28.79 -13.23 -9.13
CA ASP A 313 29.65 -13.70 -8.03
C ASP A 313 29.15 -15.04 -7.44
N PRO A 314 29.70 -16.18 -7.91
CA PRO A 314 29.36 -17.51 -7.41
C PRO A 314 29.80 -17.77 -5.97
N SER A 315 30.71 -16.96 -5.41
CA SER A 315 31.28 -17.19 -4.08
C SER A 315 30.38 -16.69 -2.93
N GLY A 316 29.34 -15.93 -3.25
CA GLY A 316 28.46 -15.33 -2.24
C GLY A 316 29.08 -14.10 -1.53
N ARG A 317 30.24 -13.61 -1.96
CA ARG A 317 30.96 -12.52 -1.29
C ARG A 317 30.18 -11.21 -1.36
N THR A 318 29.59 -10.90 -2.51
CA THR A 318 28.75 -9.71 -2.66
C THR A 318 27.52 -9.76 -1.74
N GLY A 319 26.86 -10.91 -1.63
CA GLY A 319 25.74 -11.11 -0.69
C GLY A 319 26.13 -10.90 0.77
N ARG A 320 27.31 -11.41 1.20
CA ARG A 320 27.84 -11.20 2.56
C ARG A 320 28.16 -9.72 2.82
N ALA A 321 28.79 -9.03 1.86
CA ALA A 321 29.06 -7.60 1.97
C ALA A 321 27.76 -6.78 2.09
N LEU A 322 26.75 -7.11 1.29
CA LEU A 322 25.42 -6.50 1.39
C LEU A 322 24.75 -6.78 2.74
N ARG A 323 24.88 -7.99 3.28
CA ARG A 323 24.37 -8.32 4.62
C ARG A 323 25.06 -7.48 5.71
N GLU A 324 26.39 -7.32 5.64
CA GLU A 324 27.13 -6.45 6.55
C GLU A 324 26.68 -4.98 6.46
N GLU A 325 26.44 -4.47 5.25
CA GLU A 325 25.89 -3.11 5.08
C GLU A 325 24.51 -2.96 5.73
N ILE A 326 23.66 -4.00 5.67
CA ILE A 326 22.34 -4.00 6.31
C ILE A 326 22.51 -3.92 7.83
N HIS A 327 23.37 -4.76 8.40
CA HIS A 327 23.65 -4.73 9.84
C HIS A 327 24.20 -3.37 10.29
N LYS A 328 25.20 -2.82 9.59
CA LYS A 328 25.77 -1.49 9.89
C LYS A 328 24.71 -0.38 9.84
N LYS A 329 23.78 -0.43 8.89
CA LYS A 329 22.69 0.55 8.80
C LYS A 329 21.69 0.41 9.93
N ILE A 330 21.32 -0.81 10.31
CA ILE A 330 20.40 -1.08 11.41
C ILE A 330 21.02 -0.63 12.74
N GLU A 331 22.29 -0.95 12.98
CA GLU A 331 23.05 -0.52 14.15
C GLU A 331 23.10 1.01 14.24
N LYS A 332 23.45 1.69 13.14
CA LYS A 332 23.44 3.16 13.07
C LYS A 332 22.06 3.79 13.34
N TRP A 333 20.96 3.09 13.06
CA TRP A 333 19.62 3.59 13.41
C TRP A 333 19.25 3.40 14.87
N GLN A 334 19.91 2.46 15.55
CA GLN A 334 19.74 2.25 16.99
C GLN A 334 20.58 3.22 17.82
N GLU A 335 21.65 3.78 17.24
CA GLU A 335 22.42 4.84 17.86
C GLU A 335 21.51 6.05 18.20
N PRO A 336 21.42 6.45 19.49
CA PRO A 336 20.67 7.63 19.85
C PRO A 336 21.32 8.86 19.20
N PRO A 337 20.53 9.85 18.75
CA PRO A 337 21.10 11.09 18.24
C PRO A 337 21.96 11.74 19.34
N PRO A 338 23.07 12.39 18.99
CA PRO A 338 23.90 13.05 19.98
C PRO A 338 23.08 14.07 20.74
N ALA A 339 23.31 14.16 22.06
CA ALA A 339 22.59 15.07 22.93
C ALA A 339 22.68 16.49 22.37
N LYS A 340 21.53 17.12 22.13
CA LYS A 340 21.48 18.51 21.70
C LYS A 340 22.03 19.37 22.82
N GLN A 341 23.20 19.96 22.59
CA GLN A 341 23.73 20.95 23.52
C GLN A 341 22.76 22.13 23.63
N PRO A 342 22.57 22.70 24.83
CA PRO A 342 21.71 23.86 25.00
C PRO A 342 22.24 24.99 24.11
N LYS A 343 21.47 25.35 23.09
CA LYS A 343 21.83 26.48 22.23
C LYS A 343 21.73 27.75 23.09
N PRO A 344 22.81 28.53 23.25
CA PRO A 344 22.73 29.78 23.99
C PRO A 344 21.70 30.68 23.31
N LEU A 345 20.96 31.42 24.13
CA LEU A 345 20.09 32.47 23.59
C LEU A 345 20.96 33.46 22.80
N PRO A 346 20.44 34.02 21.69
CA PRO A 346 21.10 35.15 21.05
C PRO A 346 21.36 36.24 22.09
N VAL A 347 22.53 36.90 21.99
CA VAL A 347 22.84 38.04 22.85
C VAL A 347 21.71 39.06 22.74
N PRO A 348 21.20 39.60 23.86
CA PRO A 348 20.19 40.66 23.82
C PRO A 348 20.74 41.92 23.16
N ASP A 349 20.60 42.02 21.84
CA ASP A 349 21.01 43.20 21.10
C ASP A 349 19.92 44.27 21.18
N SER A 350 20.29 45.46 21.67
CA SER A 350 19.43 46.65 21.65
C SER A 350 19.45 47.38 20.32
N GLU A 351 20.00 46.76 19.27
CA GLU A 351 20.12 47.40 17.96
C GLU A 351 18.75 47.75 17.36
N PRO A 352 18.60 48.95 16.77
CA PRO A 352 17.35 49.33 16.15
C PRO A 352 17.06 48.41 14.96
N LYS A 353 15.88 47.76 14.99
CA LYS A 353 15.44 46.89 13.89
C LYS A 353 15.43 47.64 12.57
N LYS A 354 15.96 47.02 11.51
CA LYS A 354 15.92 47.56 10.14
C LYS A 354 14.47 47.87 9.72
N LYS A 355 14.17 49.14 9.46
CA LYS A 355 12.86 49.57 8.97
C LYS A 355 12.78 49.28 7.47
N ARG A 356 11.95 48.31 7.10
CA ARG A 356 11.63 48.00 5.69
C ARG A 356 10.18 48.39 5.39
N GLY A 357 9.95 48.89 4.17
CA GLY A 357 8.62 49.08 3.57
C GLY A 357 8.28 47.93 2.62
N GLY A 358 7.04 47.90 2.11
CA GLY A 358 6.61 46.97 1.05
C GLY A 358 5.36 46.16 1.37
N ARG A 359 4.61 45.76 0.32
CA ARG A 359 3.32 45.04 0.42
C ARG A 359 3.46 43.76 1.25
N ARG A 360 4.49 42.94 1.00
CA ARG A 360 4.74 41.68 1.72
C ARG A 360 5.04 41.91 3.21
N LEU A 361 5.87 42.89 3.55
CA LEU A 361 6.22 43.19 4.93
C LEU A 361 5.06 43.85 5.69
N ARG A 362 4.26 44.69 5.01
CA ARG A 362 3.04 45.26 5.56
C ARG A 362 2.01 44.15 5.83
N LYS A 363 1.76 43.25 4.86
CA LYS A 363 0.95 42.02 5.07
C LYS A 363 1.49 41.20 6.26
N MET A 364 2.81 41.07 6.44
CA MET A 364 3.40 40.37 7.59
C MET A 364 3.19 41.09 8.92
N LYS A 365 3.38 42.41 8.98
CA LYS A 365 3.17 43.22 10.19
C LYS A 365 1.70 43.23 10.58
N GLU A 366 0.78 43.39 9.63
CA GLU A 366 -0.67 43.31 9.84
C GLU A 366 -1.11 41.97 10.42
N ARG A 367 -0.42 40.86 10.10
CA ARG A 367 -0.72 39.54 10.70
C ARG A 367 -0.48 39.47 12.20
N TYR A 368 0.57 40.11 12.70
CA TYR A 368 0.95 40.08 14.13
C TYR A 368 0.54 41.35 14.87
N ALA A 369 0.14 42.40 14.15
CA ALA A 369 -0.30 43.64 14.74
C ALA A 369 -1.63 43.43 15.46
N VAL A 370 -1.76 44.07 16.62
CA VAL A 370 -3.04 44.18 17.32
C VAL A 370 -4.03 44.83 16.36
N THR A 371 -5.17 44.18 16.15
CA THR A 371 -6.23 44.70 15.27
C THR A 371 -6.75 46.02 15.80
N ASP A 372 -7.27 46.89 14.93
CA ASP A 372 -7.79 48.18 15.36
C ASP A 372 -8.99 48.02 16.32
N MET A 373 -9.79 46.97 16.15
CA MET A 373 -10.82 46.55 17.11
C MET A 373 -10.23 46.29 18.50
N ARG A 374 -9.14 45.51 18.58
CA ARG A 374 -8.49 45.22 19.87
C ARG A 374 -7.78 46.45 20.44
N LYS A 375 -7.27 47.36 19.61
CA LYS A 375 -6.76 48.67 20.06
C LYS A 375 -7.86 49.53 20.68
N LEU A 376 -9.07 49.52 20.13
CA LEU A 376 -10.23 50.24 20.70
C LEU A 376 -10.73 49.57 21.98
N ALA A 377 -10.78 48.24 22.03
CA ALA A 377 -11.11 47.51 23.24
C ALA A 377 -10.09 47.78 24.37
N ASN A 378 -8.81 47.95 24.04
CA ASN A 378 -7.77 48.28 25.03
C ASN A 378 -7.77 49.77 25.46
N ARG A 379 -8.62 50.63 24.88
CA ARG A 379 -8.75 52.03 25.32
C ARG A 379 -9.89 52.11 26.32
N MET A 380 -9.68 52.83 27.42
CA MET A 380 -10.68 53.06 28.45
C MET A 380 -11.05 54.54 28.49
N GLN A 381 -12.34 54.84 28.64
CA GLN A 381 -12.77 56.22 28.89
C GLN A 381 -12.60 56.52 30.37
N PHE A 382 -11.93 57.62 30.68
CA PHE A 382 -11.77 58.04 32.06
C PHE A 382 -13.10 58.53 32.65
N GLY A 383 -13.43 58.06 33.85
CA GLY A 383 -14.62 58.51 34.60
C GLY A 383 -15.95 57.87 34.19
N VAL A 384 -15.95 56.92 33.27
CA VAL A 384 -17.17 56.16 32.88
C VAL A 384 -16.92 54.67 33.10
N PRO A 385 -17.83 53.94 33.78
CA PRO A 385 -17.68 52.51 33.98
C PRO A 385 -17.69 51.77 32.64
N GLU A 386 -16.84 50.74 32.53
CA GLU A 386 -16.69 49.95 31.32
C GLU A 386 -17.86 48.96 31.15
N GLU A 387 -18.37 48.84 29.92
CA GLU A 387 -19.27 47.75 29.57
C GLU A 387 -18.47 46.45 29.44
N SER A 388 -18.91 45.42 30.15
CA SER A 388 -18.27 44.10 30.18
C SER A 388 -19.24 43.02 29.70
N SER A 389 -18.69 41.92 29.18
CA SER A 389 -19.48 40.84 28.59
C SER A 389 -20.52 40.20 29.51
N LEU A 390 -20.30 40.21 30.83
CA LEU A 390 -21.20 39.60 31.82
C LEU A 390 -21.86 40.66 32.74
N GLY A 391 -21.61 41.95 32.49
CA GLY A 391 -22.11 43.06 33.30
C GLY A 391 -21.32 43.28 34.59
N ASP A 392 -21.43 44.48 35.16
CA ASP A 392 -20.90 44.85 36.48
C ASP A 392 -19.38 44.58 36.68
N GLY A 393 -18.58 44.87 35.65
CA GLY A 393 -17.13 44.66 35.67
C GLY A 393 -16.70 43.18 35.64
N LEU A 394 -17.64 42.25 35.42
CA LEU A 394 -17.37 40.82 35.29
C LEU A 394 -17.18 40.44 33.81
N GLY A 395 -16.13 39.68 33.55
CA GLY A 395 -15.81 39.16 32.21
C GLY A 395 -14.94 40.10 31.38
N GLU A 396 -14.98 39.91 30.05
CA GLU A 396 -14.16 40.70 29.13
C GLU A 396 -14.74 42.11 28.99
N GLY A 397 -13.92 43.11 29.32
CA GLY A 397 -14.22 44.52 29.11
C GLY A 397 -14.11 44.91 27.63
N TYR A 398 -15.07 45.68 27.15
CA TYR A 398 -15.11 46.14 25.76
C TYR A 398 -14.42 47.51 25.56
N GLY A 399 -13.91 48.15 26.61
CA GLY A 399 -13.29 49.47 26.57
C GLY A 399 -14.14 50.50 25.83
N MET A 400 -13.52 51.23 24.91
CA MET A 400 -14.21 52.19 24.05
C MET A 400 -15.13 51.56 23.00
N LEU A 401 -15.08 50.23 22.81
CA LEU A 401 -15.94 49.52 21.85
C LEU A 401 -17.39 49.44 22.36
N GLY A 402 -17.61 49.30 23.66
CA GLY A 402 -18.95 49.25 24.27
C GLY A 402 -19.68 50.60 24.30
N GLN A 403 -18.94 51.70 24.20
CA GLN A 403 -19.48 53.06 24.36
C GLN A 403 -20.41 53.57 23.23
N ALA A 404 -20.66 52.76 22.20
CA ALA A 404 -21.48 53.15 21.04
C ALA A 404 -23.00 53.19 21.31
N GLY A 405 -23.44 53.08 22.57
CA GLY A 405 -24.78 53.50 23.05
C GLY A 405 -25.99 52.77 22.46
N SER A 406 -25.81 51.72 21.65
CA SER A 406 -26.91 51.04 20.94
C SER A 406 -27.15 49.58 21.37
N GLY A 407 -26.40 49.07 22.36
CA GLY A 407 -26.55 47.68 22.86
C GLY A 407 -26.31 46.57 21.82
N LYS A 408 -26.03 46.92 20.56
CA LYS A 408 -25.78 46.00 19.44
C LYS A 408 -24.50 46.40 18.73
N LEU A 409 -23.42 45.72 19.09
CA LEU A 409 -22.12 45.92 18.49
C LEU A 409 -22.05 45.26 17.10
N ARG A 410 -22.37 45.99 16.02
CA ARG A 410 -22.07 45.52 14.65
C ARG A 410 -20.64 45.89 14.29
N VAL A 411 -19.69 45.01 14.59
CA VAL A 411 -18.32 45.17 14.10
C VAL A 411 -18.14 44.33 12.85
N SER A 412 -17.63 44.94 11.78
CA SER A 412 -17.12 44.18 10.64
C SER A 412 -15.93 43.35 11.14
N ILE A 413 -16.11 42.04 11.19
CA ILE A 413 -15.07 41.11 11.59
C ILE A 413 -14.00 41.15 10.50
N GLY A 414 -12.98 41.99 10.68
CA GLY A 414 -11.74 41.85 9.93
C GLY A 414 -11.15 40.50 10.27
N GLN A 415 -11.29 39.53 9.36
CA GLN A 415 -10.86 38.16 9.61
C GLN A 415 -9.41 38.13 10.08
N SER A 416 -9.17 37.45 11.21
CA SER A 416 -7.83 37.17 11.70
C SER A 416 -7.09 36.31 10.66
N LYS A 417 -6.14 36.91 9.95
CA LYS A 417 -5.34 36.24 8.91
C LYS A 417 -4.35 35.20 9.48
N LEU A 418 -4.28 35.03 10.81
CA LEU A 418 -3.46 34.00 11.47
C LEU A 418 -4.12 32.61 11.43
N ALA A 419 -5.45 32.53 11.52
CA ALA A 419 -6.20 31.27 11.49
C ALA A 419 -6.01 30.52 10.15
N ALA A 420 -5.88 31.26 9.05
CA ALA A 420 -5.75 30.72 7.70
C ALA A 420 -4.46 29.90 7.45
N LYS A 421 -3.37 30.12 8.20
CA LYS A 421 -2.10 29.38 8.00
C LYS A 421 -1.98 28.11 8.83
N VAL A 422 -2.54 28.11 10.04
CA VAL A 422 -2.69 26.86 10.81
C VAL A 422 -3.52 25.88 9.98
N ALA A 423 -4.59 26.38 9.35
CA ALA A 423 -5.36 25.60 8.38
C ALA A 423 -4.49 25.05 7.23
N LYS A 424 -3.55 25.79 6.64
CA LYS A 424 -2.71 25.25 5.54
C LYS A 424 -1.86 24.03 5.96
N LYS A 425 -1.23 24.06 7.14
CA LYS A 425 -0.42 22.93 7.65
C LYS A 425 -1.28 21.72 8.04
N PHE A 426 -2.50 21.96 8.51
CA PHE A 426 -3.49 20.90 8.76
C PHE A 426 -4.16 20.41 7.47
N LYS A 427 -4.31 21.26 6.45
CA LYS A 427 -4.92 20.95 5.15
C LYS A 427 -3.98 20.11 4.28
N GLU A 428 -2.66 20.35 4.33
CA GLU A 428 -1.65 19.44 3.76
C GLU A 428 -1.72 18.04 4.39
N LYS A 429 -2.00 17.97 5.70
CA LYS A 429 -2.18 16.69 6.41
C LYS A 429 -3.51 16.01 6.09
N ASN A 430 -4.57 16.78 5.84
CA ASN A 430 -5.90 16.28 5.45
C ASN A 430 -6.03 15.93 3.97
N TYR A 431 -5.10 16.34 3.09
CA TYR A 431 -5.11 15.94 1.69
C TYR A 431 -5.04 14.40 1.52
N GLY A 432 -4.47 13.69 2.50
CA GLY A 432 -4.49 12.23 2.56
C GLY A 432 -5.77 11.61 3.15
N SER A 433 -6.70 12.39 3.72
CA SER A 433 -7.91 11.87 4.37
C SER A 433 -9.21 12.26 3.67
N SER A 434 -9.22 13.33 2.87
CA SER A 434 -10.38 13.69 2.03
C SER A 434 -10.16 13.49 0.53
N GLY A 435 -8.91 13.22 0.12
CA GLY A 435 -8.54 12.90 -1.28
C GLY A 435 -8.16 11.43 -1.49
N ALA A 436 -8.01 10.65 -0.43
CA ALA A 436 -8.00 9.19 -0.51
C ALA A 436 -9.46 8.70 -0.57
N THR A 437 -10.17 9.15 -1.59
CA THR A 437 -11.29 8.37 -2.08
C THR A 437 -10.70 7.04 -2.52
N SER A 438 -11.19 5.93 -1.96
CA SER A 438 -10.84 4.59 -2.44
C SER A 438 -10.81 4.59 -3.97
N GLY A 439 -9.92 3.84 -4.62
CA GLY A 439 -9.92 3.65 -6.09
C GLY A 439 -11.22 3.06 -6.67
N LEU A 440 -12.30 3.06 -5.89
CA LEU A 440 -13.68 2.72 -6.21
C LEU A 440 -14.57 3.95 -6.48
N THR A 441 -14.11 5.19 -6.22
CA THR A 441 -14.94 6.38 -6.42
C THR A 441 -14.91 6.92 -7.85
N SER A 442 -14.06 6.39 -8.73
CA SER A 442 -13.96 6.81 -10.12
C SER A 442 -14.75 5.94 -11.09
N SER A 443 -15.69 5.09 -10.64
CA SER A 443 -16.34 4.12 -11.54
C SER A 443 -17.87 4.10 -11.56
N LEU A 444 -18.60 4.96 -10.82
CA LEU A 444 -20.06 4.99 -10.93
C LEU A 444 -20.61 6.43 -10.80
N ALA A 445 -21.00 7.02 -11.93
CA ALA A 445 -21.81 8.23 -11.98
C ALA A 445 -23.24 7.88 -12.43
N PHE A 446 -24.25 8.29 -11.66
CA PHE A 446 -25.66 8.13 -12.04
C PHE A 446 -26.14 9.41 -12.72
N THR A 447 -26.48 9.31 -14.01
CA THR A 447 -27.12 10.42 -14.75
C THR A 447 -28.62 10.15 -14.91
N PRO A 448 -29.48 11.18 -14.81
CA PRO A 448 -30.93 11.02 -14.90
C PRO A 448 -31.44 10.67 -16.32
N VAL A 449 -30.55 10.63 -17.32
CA VAL A 449 -30.93 10.43 -18.73
C VAL A 449 -30.53 9.05 -19.25
N GLN A 450 -29.40 8.47 -18.80
CA GLN A 450 -28.88 7.19 -19.33
C GLN A 450 -28.49 6.15 -18.26
N GLY A 451 -28.57 6.49 -16.96
CA GLY A 451 -28.33 5.55 -15.88
C GLY A 451 -26.88 5.54 -15.39
N ILE A 452 -26.32 4.35 -15.18
CA ILE A 452 -24.99 4.14 -14.59
C ILE A 452 -23.91 4.25 -15.68
N GLU A 453 -23.03 5.24 -15.55
CA GLU A 453 -21.88 5.43 -16.44
C GLU A 453 -20.55 5.30 -15.66
N LEU A 454 -19.57 4.66 -16.30
CA LEU A 454 -18.22 4.40 -15.77
C LEU A 454 -17.24 5.56 -16.00
N THR A 455 -17.65 6.61 -16.71
CA THR A 455 -16.83 7.77 -17.06
C THR A 455 -17.53 9.05 -16.63
N ASN A 456 -16.82 9.99 -16.01
CA ASN A 456 -17.38 11.27 -15.58
C ASN A 456 -17.50 12.25 -16.78
N PRO A 457 -18.70 12.54 -17.32
CA PRO A 457 -18.86 13.42 -18.47
C PRO A 457 -18.48 14.89 -18.17
N GLN A 458 -18.42 15.29 -16.89
CA GLN A 458 -17.98 16.65 -16.52
C GLN A 458 -16.47 16.86 -16.68
N ALA A 459 -15.67 15.79 -16.64
CA ALA A 459 -14.24 15.88 -16.92
C ALA A 459 -13.98 16.23 -18.41
N HIS A 460 -14.79 15.70 -19.32
CA HIS A 460 -14.73 16.03 -20.75
C HIS A 460 -15.29 17.43 -21.07
N ALA A 461 -16.25 17.93 -20.29
CA ALA A 461 -16.78 19.30 -20.46
C ALA A 461 -15.72 20.38 -20.17
N HIS A 462 -14.68 20.07 -19.39
CA HIS A 462 -13.54 20.97 -19.17
C HIS A 462 -12.42 20.83 -20.22
N GLN A 463 -12.39 19.73 -20.99
CA GLN A 463 -11.46 19.56 -22.12
C GLN A 463 -12.00 20.11 -23.43
N LEU A 464 -13.32 20.14 -23.60
CA LEU A 464 -13.99 20.79 -24.74
C LEU A 464 -14.26 22.25 -24.39
N GLY A 465 -13.27 23.09 -24.67
CA GLY A 465 -13.38 24.54 -24.57
C GLY A 465 -14.67 25.07 -25.21
N SER A 466 -15.37 25.91 -24.47
CA SER A 466 -16.54 26.65 -24.92
C SER A 466 -16.30 27.28 -26.29
N GLY A 467 -17.08 26.85 -27.29
CA GLY A 467 -16.92 27.14 -28.72
C GLY A 467 -17.25 28.57 -29.15
N THR A 468 -16.85 29.59 -28.39
CA THR A 468 -17.00 30.99 -28.81
C THR A 468 -15.85 31.88 -28.35
N GLN A 469 -14.59 31.55 -28.64
CA GLN A 469 -13.51 32.55 -28.65
C GLN A 469 -12.56 32.27 -29.82
N SER A 470 -12.53 33.21 -30.78
CA SER A 470 -11.74 33.14 -32.00
C SER A 470 -10.24 33.09 -31.69
N THR A 471 -9.53 32.19 -32.33
CA THR A 471 -8.07 32.00 -32.28
C THR A 471 -7.26 33.12 -32.96
N TYR A 472 -7.89 34.24 -33.34
CA TYR A 472 -7.24 35.34 -34.07
C TYR A 472 -6.69 36.48 -33.19
N PHE A 473 -7.07 36.55 -31.92
CA PHE A 473 -6.56 37.58 -31.01
C PHE A 473 -6.19 36.96 -29.66
N SER A 474 -4.96 36.45 -29.54
CA SER A 474 -4.38 36.06 -28.25
C SER A 474 -3.77 37.28 -27.55
N GLU A 475 -4.11 37.51 -26.28
CA GLU A 475 -3.59 38.62 -25.45
C GLU A 475 -2.07 38.56 -25.18
N THR A 476 -1.40 37.46 -25.53
CA THR A 476 0.06 37.27 -25.38
C THR A 476 0.85 37.41 -26.69
N GLY A 477 0.20 37.72 -27.81
CA GLY A 477 0.87 37.89 -29.10
C GLY A 477 1.55 39.26 -29.25
N THR A 478 2.89 39.31 -29.26
CA THR A 478 3.63 40.54 -29.59
C THR A 478 3.85 40.65 -31.10
N PHE A 479 3.54 41.83 -31.69
CA PHE A 479 3.81 42.13 -33.09
C PHE A 479 5.32 42.39 -33.30
N SER A 480 5.97 41.60 -34.15
CA SER A 480 7.33 41.89 -34.62
C SER A 480 7.27 42.76 -35.89
N LYS A 481 7.88 43.96 -35.83
CA LYS A 481 7.96 44.88 -36.96
C LYS A 481 9.21 44.56 -37.78
N ILE A 482 9.04 43.87 -38.92
CA ILE A 482 10.14 43.67 -39.88
C ILE A 482 10.35 44.99 -40.65
N LYS A 483 11.53 45.59 -40.53
CA LYS A 483 11.96 46.67 -41.44
C LYS A 483 12.22 46.06 -42.81
N ARG A 484 11.50 46.53 -43.84
CA ARG A 484 11.93 46.34 -45.22
C ARG A 484 13.08 47.30 -45.52
N THR A 485 14.07 46.75 -46.23
CA THR A 485 15.31 47.34 -46.78
C THR A 485 15.39 48.84 -46.85
#